data_AF-Q4KA01-F1
#
_entry.id   AF-Q4KA01-F1
#
_cell.length_a   1.000
_cell.length_b   1.000
_cell.length_c   1.000
_cell.angle_alpha   90.00
_cell.angle_beta   90.00
_cell.angle_gamma   90.00
#
_symmetry.space_group_name_H-M   'P 1'
#
loop_
_entity.id
_entity.type
_entity.pdbx_description
1 polymer ?
#
loop_
_entity_poly.entity_id
_entity_poly.type
_entity_poly.pdbx_seq_one_letter_code
_entity_poly.pdbx_strand_id
1 'polypeptide(L)'
;MAKIDALAPQYSRIILLGHSAGGMIVRDAYLLAAGAYLDQPSRGAWWSKVESVLLFASINRGFRPYATATWALGMALMKLVSLQWLLLKPPSWFTLGWLMELEKGSFFVTDLRLSWMRHFHERDDEHRPFVVQFLGDIDGVVAREDVRDTEAFANSYTVTIEGADHSNLFDPAAPPGAAGFMRIMEVFRNPDPQLHEPEQAGELPATGPGRVVFVLHGIRDGNSGWVTDIAEAIEQQAKSDGQGKPLAAACSGHESPVLVDRSTYGWFSAIKFALPWVRRGNLAWFLDRYSYHVARNPDVQFHFVGHSNGTYILGTSLLEVSSLKFDRVYLAGSVLPREFPWQRMMLRRQVATVANQCSSEDWPVGGLCRGLHLIGFRDVGTGGVDGFDELRDLPTQPQTLWFKGDHGKPLQRPNQPNIVNYVLASHIATPLLSAPTGADLCERPSFWFRARMYGFALLTALGVGAAFYGAWWGFTHDHEGLVIAGILLLYFVLNTI
;
A
#
# COMPACT_ATOMS: atom_id res chain seq x y z
N MET A 1 25.64 5.57 -1.10
CA MET A 1 26.31 4.26 -1.07
C MET A 1 27.79 4.33 -1.38
N ALA A 2 28.22 4.57 -2.63
CA ALA A 2 29.63 4.51 -3.01
C ALA A 2 30.62 5.25 -2.08
N LYS A 3 30.25 6.42 -1.55
CA LYS A 3 31.07 7.15 -0.55
C LYS A 3 31.20 6.41 0.79
N ILE A 4 30.10 5.82 1.29
CA ILE A 4 30.10 5.03 2.52
C ILE A 4 30.92 3.76 2.31
N ASP A 5 30.73 3.06 1.19
CA ASP A 5 31.50 1.85 0.86
C ASP A 5 33.01 2.11 0.80
N ALA A 6 33.44 3.27 0.29
CA ALA A 6 34.84 3.66 0.24
C ALA A 6 35.44 4.00 1.61
N LEU A 7 34.65 4.58 2.52
CA LEU A 7 35.10 5.02 3.85
C LEU A 7 35.00 3.92 4.90
N ALA A 8 33.99 3.06 4.79
CA ALA A 8 33.66 2.05 5.79
C ALA A 8 34.82 1.11 6.18
N PRO A 9 35.76 0.73 5.29
CA PRO A 9 36.93 -0.06 5.71
C PRO A 9 37.78 0.62 6.79
N GLN A 10 37.76 1.95 6.88
CA GLN A 10 38.58 2.75 7.80
C GLN A 10 37.97 2.90 9.20
N TYR A 11 36.69 2.54 9.37
CA TYR A 11 35.98 2.68 10.64
C TYR A 11 35.63 1.32 11.22
N SER A 12 35.75 1.19 12.54
CA SER A 12 35.30 0.02 13.31
C SER A 12 33.83 0.08 13.69
N ARG A 13 33.29 1.29 13.83
CA ARG A 13 31.92 1.60 14.25
C ARG A 13 31.32 2.66 13.33
N ILE A 14 30.06 2.46 12.94
CA ILE A 14 29.26 3.42 12.17
C ILE A 14 28.01 3.77 12.98
N ILE A 15 27.69 5.07 13.06
CA ILE A 15 26.44 5.58 13.60
C ILE A 15 25.71 6.28 12.45
N LEU A 16 24.48 5.86 12.20
CA LEU A 16 23.61 6.52 11.23
C LEU A 16 22.75 7.55 11.96
N LEU A 17 22.72 8.78 11.45
CA LEU A 17 21.91 9.85 12.02
C LEU A 17 21.02 10.45 10.94
N GLY A 18 19.72 10.55 11.21
CA GLY A 18 18.76 11.15 10.31
C GLY A 18 17.73 11.99 11.04
N HIS A 19 17.50 13.22 10.57
CA HIS A 19 16.45 14.11 11.05
C HIS A 19 15.32 14.21 10.02
N SER A 20 14.06 14.16 10.47
CA SER A 20 12.89 14.27 9.59
C SER A 20 12.98 13.28 8.40
N ALA A 21 12.87 13.75 7.15
CA ALA A 21 13.07 12.93 5.95
C ALA A 21 14.43 12.23 5.88
N GLY A 22 15.47 12.81 6.50
CA GLY A 22 16.80 12.18 6.61
C GLY A 22 16.77 10.86 7.39
N GLY A 23 15.85 10.71 8.35
CA GLY A 23 15.62 9.45 9.07
C GLY A 23 15.16 8.33 8.13
N MET A 24 14.30 8.64 7.16
CA MET A 24 13.89 7.68 6.15
C MET A 24 15.05 7.28 5.23
N ILE A 25 15.86 8.25 4.81
CA ILE A 25 17.02 8.01 3.93
C ILE A 25 18.04 7.10 4.61
N VAL A 26 18.36 7.30 5.89
CA VAL A 26 19.33 6.44 6.58
C VAL A 26 18.80 5.03 6.83
N ARG A 27 17.50 4.88 7.07
CA ARG A 27 16.85 3.58 7.19
C ARG A 27 16.88 2.80 5.87
N ASP A 28 16.48 3.45 4.78
CA ASP A 28 16.56 2.88 3.43
C ASP A 28 18.01 2.50 3.09
N ALA A 29 18.96 3.38 3.42
CA ALA A 29 20.36 3.12 3.21
C ALA A 29 20.86 1.88 3.98
N TYR A 30 20.47 1.75 5.25
CA TYR A 30 20.79 0.56 6.04
C TYR A 30 20.21 -0.70 5.40
N LEU A 31 18.93 -0.69 5.02
CA LEU A 31 18.26 -1.87 4.43
C LEU A 31 18.87 -2.29 3.10
N LEU A 32 19.20 -1.32 2.23
CA LEU A 32 19.93 -1.58 0.99
C LEU A 32 21.28 -2.23 1.28
N ALA A 33 22.05 -1.70 2.23
CA ALA A 33 23.35 -2.27 2.59
C ALA A 33 23.24 -3.63 3.30
N ALA A 34 22.16 -3.88 4.03
CA ALA A 34 21.91 -5.16 4.69
C ALA A 34 21.33 -6.24 3.74
N GLY A 35 21.11 -5.88 2.46
CA GLY A 35 20.48 -6.74 1.47
C GLY A 35 19.07 -7.15 1.90
N ALA A 36 18.31 -6.23 2.48
CA ALA A 36 16.98 -6.49 3.03
C ALA A 36 15.89 -6.52 1.95
N TYR A 37 16.08 -5.78 0.86
CA TYR A 37 15.16 -5.78 -0.27
C TYR A 37 15.33 -7.04 -1.12
N LEU A 38 14.23 -7.71 -1.45
CA LEU A 38 14.24 -8.99 -2.16
C LEU A 38 14.86 -8.90 -3.57
N ASP A 39 14.75 -7.76 -4.22
CA ASP A 39 15.30 -7.47 -5.54
C ASP A 39 16.74 -6.94 -5.50
N GLN A 40 17.24 -6.56 -4.33
CA GLN A 40 18.61 -6.08 -4.12
C GLN A 40 19.26 -6.79 -2.92
N PRO A 41 19.50 -8.12 -3.00
CA PRO A 41 20.01 -8.90 -1.88
C PRO A 41 21.51 -8.67 -1.59
N SER A 42 22.19 -7.82 -2.38
CA SER A 42 23.63 -7.58 -2.24
C SER A 42 23.93 -6.87 -0.92
N ARG A 43 24.75 -7.49 -0.08
CA ARG A 43 25.18 -6.89 1.19
C ARG A 43 26.41 -6.00 0.98
N GLY A 44 26.34 -4.78 1.50
CA GLY A 44 27.47 -3.87 1.59
C GLY A 44 28.48 -4.33 2.65
N ALA A 45 29.72 -3.85 2.62
CA ALA A 45 30.73 -4.23 3.61
C ALA A 45 30.53 -3.55 4.98
N TRP A 46 29.58 -2.61 5.08
CA TRP A 46 29.49 -1.68 6.20
C TRP A 46 28.25 -1.87 7.08
N TRP A 47 27.21 -2.57 6.64
CA TRP A 47 25.96 -2.71 7.40
C TRP A 47 26.21 -3.38 8.76
N SER A 48 27.09 -4.38 8.83
CA SER A 48 27.44 -5.09 10.07
C SER A 48 28.31 -4.26 11.02
N LYS A 49 28.80 -3.10 10.58
CA LYS A 49 29.55 -2.14 11.41
C LYS A 49 28.65 -1.06 11.99
N VAL A 50 27.37 -1.03 11.63
CA VAL A 50 26.41 -0.07 12.17
C VAL A 50 26.10 -0.48 13.59
N GLU A 51 26.55 0.32 14.55
CA GLU A 51 26.23 0.10 15.97
C GLU A 51 24.87 0.70 16.31
N SER A 52 24.55 1.87 15.76
CA SER A 52 23.29 2.54 16.05
C SER A 52 22.74 3.37 14.91
N VAL A 53 21.40 3.49 14.90
CA VAL A 53 20.60 4.33 14.02
C VAL A 53 19.81 5.30 14.89
N LEU A 54 20.19 6.57 14.84
CA LEU A 54 19.62 7.65 15.64
C LEU A 54 18.69 8.50 14.78
N LEU A 55 17.40 8.45 15.09
CA LEU A 55 16.32 9.06 14.31
C LEU A 55 15.75 10.25 15.08
N PHE A 56 15.87 11.45 14.52
CA PHE A 56 15.40 12.69 15.15
C PHE A 56 14.12 13.16 14.46
N ALA A 57 12.98 13.06 15.15
CA ALA A 57 11.66 13.34 14.57
C ALA A 57 11.49 12.77 13.15
N SER A 58 12.00 11.55 12.92
CA SER A 58 11.89 10.89 11.62
C SER A 58 10.42 10.64 11.28
N ILE A 59 10.02 11.02 10.06
CA ILE A 59 8.66 10.85 9.52
C ILE A 59 8.43 9.40 9.04
N ASN A 60 8.56 8.44 9.94
CA ASN A 60 8.59 7.00 9.66
C ASN A 60 7.34 6.47 8.91
N ARG A 61 6.17 7.05 9.17
CA ARG A 61 4.90 6.74 8.50
C ARG A 61 4.58 7.72 7.36
N GLY A 62 5.50 8.61 7.01
CA GLY A 62 5.30 9.70 6.06
C GLY A 62 4.54 10.88 6.66
N PHE A 63 4.61 12.03 5.99
CA PHE A 63 3.93 13.25 6.44
C PHE A 63 2.49 13.33 5.90
N ARG A 64 1.67 14.18 6.52
CA ARG A 64 0.26 14.39 6.12
C ARG A 64 0.08 15.77 5.46
N PRO A 65 0.09 15.86 4.12
CA PRO A 65 0.03 17.14 3.40
C PRO A 65 -1.26 17.95 3.62
N TYR A 66 -2.33 17.33 4.10
CA TYR A 66 -3.65 17.96 4.25
C TYR A 66 -4.06 18.14 5.72
N ALA A 67 -3.11 18.08 6.66
CA ALA A 67 -3.41 18.25 8.08
C ALA A 67 -3.95 19.65 8.40
N THR A 68 -3.63 20.67 7.60
CA THR A 68 -4.15 22.04 7.73
C THR A 68 -4.55 22.64 6.38
N ALA A 69 -5.50 23.58 6.40
CA ALA A 69 -6.02 24.23 5.20
C ALA A 69 -4.95 25.03 4.43
N THR A 70 -3.96 25.58 5.13
CA THR A 70 -2.83 26.33 4.53
C THR A 70 -1.89 25.42 3.75
N TRP A 71 -1.59 24.23 4.29
CA TRP A 71 -0.81 23.21 3.58
C TRP A 71 -1.58 22.62 2.40
N ALA A 72 -2.89 22.39 2.55
CA ALA A 72 -3.74 21.94 1.45
C ALA A 72 -3.72 22.90 0.26
N LEU A 73 -3.82 24.21 0.54
CA LEU A 73 -3.75 25.26 -0.48
C LEU A 73 -2.35 25.36 -1.10
N GLY A 74 -1.30 25.29 -0.30
CA GLY A 74 0.09 25.27 -0.77
C GLY A 74 0.36 24.09 -1.69
N MET A 75 -0.07 22.88 -1.31
CA MET A 75 0.05 21.67 -2.14
C MET A 75 -0.80 21.73 -3.41
N ALA A 76 -2.01 22.29 -3.36
CA ALA A 76 -2.84 22.47 -4.55
C ALA A 76 -2.20 23.46 -5.54
N LEU A 77 -1.65 24.57 -5.03
CA LEU A 77 -0.89 25.53 -5.83
C LEU A 77 0.38 24.89 -6.40
N MET A 78 1.11 24.10 -5.61
CA MET A 78 2.27 23.35 -6.08
C MET A 78 1.90 22.30 -7.15
N LYS A 79 0.76 21.60 -7.02
CA LYS A 79 0.26 20.67 -8.04
C LYS A 79 -0.03 21.38 -9.36
N LEU A 80 -0.67 22.55 -9.30
CA LEU A 80 -0.94 23.41 -10.47
C LEU A 80 0.35 23.90 -11.13
N VAL A 81 1.33 24.31 -10.32
CA VAL A 81 2.69 24.63 -10.78
C VAL A 81 3.29 23.39 -11.44
N SER A 82 3.40 22.23 -10.80
CA SER A 82 3.96 21.03 -11.45
C SER A 82 3.25 20.60 -12.75
N LEU A 83 1.94 20.84 -12.90
CA LEU A 83 1.18 20.62 -14.15
C LEU A 83 1.55 21.61 -15.26
N GLN A 84 1.68 22.91 -14.95
CA GLN A 84 2.21 23.90 -15.89
C GLN A 84 3.66 23.59 -16.32
N TRP A 85 4.45 23.00 -15.42
CA TRP A 85 5.88 22.75 -15.63
C TRP A 85 6.16 21.40 -16.30
N LEU A 86 5.16 20.51 -16.40
CA LEU A 86 5.19 19.33 -17.28
C LEU A 86 5.27 19.70 -18.77
N LEU A 87 4.82 20.92 -19.12
CA LEU A 87 4.87 21.48 -20.48
C LEU A 87 6.17 22.25 -20.76
N LEU A 88 6.95 22.61 -19.72
CA LEU A 88 8.15 23.42 -19.80
C LEU A 88 9.34 22.64 -19.21
N LYS A 89 9.98 21.79 -20.03
CA LYS A 89 11.12 20.90 -19.67
C LYS A 89 11.95 21.40 -18.47
N PRO A 90 11.80 20.83 -17.26
CA PRO A 90 12.44 21.36 -16.07
C PRO A 90 13.93 20.96 -16.00
N PRO A 91 14.75 21.72 -15.24
CA PRO A 91 16.08 21.31 -14.84
C PRO A 91 16.03 20.04 -13.97
N SER A 92 16.93 19.08 -14.22
CA SER A 92 16.96 17.75 -13.59
C SER A 92 17.12 17.74 -12.05
N TRP A 93 17.43 18.88 -11.43
CA TRP A 93 17.63 19.01 -9.98
C TRP A 93 16.38 19.48 -9.22
N PHE A 94 15.29 19.85 -9.92
CA PHE A 94 14.06 20.37 -9.30
C PHE A 94 12.90 19.36 -9.37
N THR A 95 13.14 18.13 -8.92
CA THR A 95 12.12 17.07 -8.94
C THR A 95 11.28 17.07 -7.68
N LEU A 96 10.35 18.03 -7.51
CA LEU A 96 9.38 18.05 -6.39
C LEU A 96 8.60 16.72 -6.19
N GLY A 97 8.61 15.82 -7.17
CA GLY A 97 8.06 14.47 -7.05
C GLY A 97 8.62 13.66 -5.86
N TRP A 98 9.86 13.91 -5.43
CA TRP A 98 10.42 13.18 -4.27
C TRP A 98 9.68 13.49 -2.96
N LEU A 99 9.08 14.67 -2.82
CA LEU A 99 8.26 15.00 -1.64
C LEU A 99 6.97 14.18 -1.63
N MET A 100 6.38 13.91 -2.79
CA MET A 100 5.17 13.08 -2.88
C MET A 100 5.47 11.62 -2.45
N GLU A 101 6.69 11.15 -2.68
CA GLU A 101 7.18 9.84 -2.20
C GLU A 101 7.39 9.79 -0.68
N LEU A 102 7.32 10.91 0.03
CA LEU A 102 7.37 10.96 1.50
C LEU A 102 5.99 11.12 2.13
N GLU A 103 4.93 11.24 1.32
CA GLU A 103 3.57 11.31 1.82
C GLU A 103 3.18 10.00 2.50
N LYS A 104 2.40 10.11 3.56
CA LYS A 104 1.84 8.98 4.27
C LYS A 104 1.08 8.04 3.31
N GLY A 105 1.51 6.78 3.27
CA GLY A 105 0.95 5.75 2.40
C GLY A 105 1.53 5.69 0.99
N SER A 106 2.47 6.57 0.62
CA SER A 106 3.23 6.42 -0.63
C SER A 106 3.96 5.07 -0.70
N PHE A 107 4.34 4.67 -1.92
CA PHE A 107 5.01 3.40 -2.16
C PHE A 107 6.35 3.32 -1.42
N PHE A 108 7.18 4.36 -1.54
CA PHE A 108 8.47 4.41 -0.86
C PHE A 108 8.33 4.33 0.67
N VAL A 109 7.49 5.18 1.28
CA VAL A 109 7.26 5.16 2.74
C VAL A 109 6.81 3.78 3.19
N THR A 110 5.85 3.19 2.48
CA THR A 110 5.24 1.92 2.89
C THR A 110 6.22 0.76 2.72
N ASP A 111 6.92 0.66 1.59
CA ASP A 111 7.88 -0.42 1.37
C ASP A 111 9.06 -0.33 2.34
N LEU A 112 9.60 0.87 2.57
CA LEU A 112 10.62 1.13 3.58
C LEU A 112 10.16 0.68 4.97
N ARG A 113 8.98 1.14 5.40
CA ARG A 113 8.44 0.84 6.73
C ARG A 113 8.22 -0.67 6.93
N LEU A 114 7.65 -1.35 5.94
CA LEU A 114 7.40 -2.79 5.98
C LEU A 114 8.69 -3.61 5.93
N SER A 115 9.61 -3.27 5.02
CA SER A 115 10.93 -3.90 4.94
C SER A 115 11.70 -3.74 6.25
N TRP A 116 11.65 -2.56 6.87
CA TRP A 116 12.29 -2.30 8.16
C TRP A 116 11.80 -3.22 9.26
N MET A 117 10.49 -3.27 9.49
CA MET A 117 9.90 -4.11 10.54
C MET A 117 10.22 -5.58 10.31
N ARG A 118 10.09 -6.08 9.08
CA ARG A 118 10.35 -7.49 8.77
C ARG A 118 11.82 -7.86 8.82
N HIS A 119 12.70 -6.97 8.38
CA HIS A 119 14.14 -7.21 8.43
C HIS A 119 14.60 -7.50 9.86
N PHE A 120 14.10 -6.74 10.82
CA PHE A 120 14.44 -6.92 12.23
C PHE A 120 13.59 -7.98 12.94
N HIS A 121 12.36 -8.23 12.49
CA HIS A 121 11.51 -9.28 13.05
C HIS A 121 11.91 -10.70 12.61
N GLU A 122 12.26 -10.90 11.33
CA GLU A 122 12.54 -12.22 10.77
C GLU A 122 13.99 -12.71 11.03
N ARG A 123 14.90 -11.83 11.48
CA ARG A 123 16.30 -12.17 11.72
C ARG A 123 16.63 -12.17 13.21
N ASP A 124 16.94 -13.36 13.72
CA ASP A 124 17.81 -13.56 14.89
C ASP A 124 19.24 -13.14 14.50
N ASP A 125 19.44 -11.83 14.27
CA ASP A 125 20.72 -11.30 13.84
C ASP A 125 21.58 -10.94 15.06
N GLU A 126 22.80 -11.49 15.13
CA GLU A 126 23.82 -11.07 16.09
C GLU A 126 24.25 -9.61 15.87
N HIS A 127 23.98 -9.02 14.71
CA HIS A 127 24.44 -7.66 14.32
C HIS A 127 23.30 -6.63 14.25
N ARG A 128 22.26 -6.78 15.07
CA ARG A 128 21.15 -5.81 15.14
C ARG A 128 21.63 -4.48 15.76
N PRO A 129 21.62 -3.35 15.04
CA PRO A 129 21.99 -2.06 15.61
C PRO A 129 20.96 -1.59 16.65
N PHE A 130 21.39 -0.73 17.55
CA PHE A 130 20.46 0.02 18.40
C PHE A 130 19.72 1.06 17.56
N VAL A 131 18.39 1.07 17.63
CA VAL A 131 17.56 2.04 16.90
C VAL A 131 16.91 2.97 17.93
N VAL A 132 17.29 4.25 17.91
CA VAL A 132 16.74 5.20 18.89
C VAL A 132 16.02 6.31 18.16
N GLN A 133 14.72 6.45 18.46
CA GLN A 133 13.90 7.54 17.95
C GLN A 133 13.78 8.63 19.02
N PHE A 134 14.29 9.83 18.73
CA PHE A 134 14.05 11.02 19.52
C PHE A 134 12.77 11.72 19.00
N LEU A 135 11.86 12.04 19.91
CA LEU A 135 10.60 12.70 19.59
C LEU A 135 10.34 13.86 20.55
N GLY A 136 9.93 15.01 20.01
CA GLY A 136 9.43 16.11 20.81
C GLY A 136 7.99 15.86 21.28
N ASP A 137 7.66 16.22 22.52
CA ASP A 137 6.30 16.08 23.07
C ASP A 137 5.29 17.08 22.48
N ILE A 138 5.77 18.18 21.88
CA ILE A 138 4.98 19.19 21.17
C ILE A 138 5.20 19.15 19.64
N ASP A 139 5.76 18.08 19.10
CA ASP A 139 5.94 17.90 17.65
C ASP A 139 4.59 17.83 16.93
N GLY A 140 4.33 18.81 16.05
CA GLY A 140 3.11 18.89 15.25
C GLY A 140 3.15 18.11 13.92
N VAL A 141 4.27 17.49 13.58
CA VAL A 141 4.51 16.78 12.32
C VAL A 141 4.51 15.27 12.53
N VAL A 142 5.16 14.78 13.58
CA VAL A 142 5.29 13.35 13.89
C VAL A 142 4.60 13.02 15.20
N ALA A 143 3.57 12.16 15.15
CA ALA A 143 2.95 11.66 16.35
C ALA A 143 3.66 10.40 16.88
N ARG A 144 3.52 10.13 18.18
CA ARG A 144 3.99 8.89 18.81
C ARG A 144 3.53 7.62 18.07
N GLU A 145 2.31 7.64 17.57
CA GLU A 145 1.72 6.55 16.79
C GLU A 145 2.42 6.31 15.44
N ASP A 146 3.05 7.34 14.87
CA ASP A 146 3.69 7.27 13.55
C ASP A 146 5.08 6.61 13.62
N VAL A 147 5.64 6.39 14.83
CA VAL A 147 6.98 5.80 15.04
C VAL A 147 6.96 4.37 15.61
N ARG A 148 5.77 3.77 15.80
CA ARG A 148 5.61 2.40 16.34
C ARG A 148 6.38 1.32 15.57
N ASP A 149 6.68 1.55 14.30
CA ASP A 149 7.47 0.63 13.46
C ASP A 149 8.92 0.49 13.92
N THR A 150 9.43 1.44 14.70
CA THR A 150 10.74 1.30 15.33
C THR A 150 10.68 0.37 16.53
N GLU A 151 9.55 0.25 17.23
CA GLU A 151 9.46 -0.43 18.54
C GLU A 151 9.01 -1.89 18.43
N ALA A 152 8.86 -2.36 17.21
CA ALA A 152 8.36 -3.70 16.91
C ALA A 152 9.41 -4.81 17.11
N PHE A 153 10.64 -4.48 17.52
CA PHE A 153 11.77 -5.40 17.65
C PHE A 153 12.75 -4.94 18.74
N ALA A 154 13.55 -5.88 19.28
CA ALA A 154 14.48 -5.60 20.38
C ALA A 154 15.59 -4.63 19.98
N ASN A 155 16.25 -4.00 20.96
CA ASN A 155 17.27 -2.95 20.76
C ASN A 155 16.73 -1.66 20.12
N SER A 156 15.43 -1.41 20.22
CA SER A 156 14.81 -0.21 19.68
C SER A 156 13.82 0.43 20.63
N TYR A 157 13.90 1.76 20.79
CA TYR A 157 13.10 2.50 21.74
C TYR A 157 12.96 3.97 21.36
N THR A 158 11.99 4.64 21.99
CA THR A 158 11.75 6.07 21.80
C THR A 158 12.14 6.86 23.04
N VAL A 159 12.86 7.96 22.81
CA VAL A 159 13.21 8.96 23.83
C VAL A 159 12.39 10.21 23.57
N THR A 160 11.51 10.55 24.51
CA THR A 160 10.76 11.81 24.46
C THR A 160 11.62 12.94 25.01
N ILE A 161 11.64 14.06 24.29
CA ILE A 161 12.36 15.27 24.65
C ILE A 161 11.33 16.35 24.97
N GLU A 162 11.16 16.65 26.27
CA GLU A 162 10.12 17.57 26.77
C GLU A 162 10.31 19.00 26.27
N GLY A 163 9.26 19.64 25.75
CA GLY A 163 9.29 20.99 25.20
C GLY A 163 9.96 21.11 23.82
N ALA A 164 10.36 20.00 23.19
CA ALA A 164 10.88 20.01 21.83
C ALA A 164 9.77 19.88 20.77
N ASP A 165 9.94 20.57 19.66
CA ASP A 165 9.16 20.42 18.43
C ASP A 165 9.98 19.72 17.33
N HIS A 166 9.41 19.68 16.12
CA HIS A 166 10.04 19.01 14.97
C HIS A 166 11.40 19.62 14.56
N SER A 167 11.62 20.90 14.85
CA SER A 167 12.74 21.70 14.34
C SER A 167 13.85 21.92 15.37
N ASN A 168 13.52 21.88 16.66
CA ASN A 168 14.43 22.30 17.73
C ASN A 168 15.05 21.15 18.54
N LEU A 169 14.75 19.89 18.19
CA LEU A 169 15.21 18.69 18.91
C LEU A 169 16.72 18.66 19.20
N PHE A 170 17.53 19.26 18.33
CA PHE A 170 18.99 19.30 18.44
C PHE A 170 19.54 20.67 18.83
N ASP A 171 18.70 21.67 19.07
CA ASP A 171 19.13 23.02 19.40
C ASP A 171 19.31 23.16 20.92
N PRO A 172 20.55 23.25 21.45
CA PRO A 172 20.78 23.42 22.87
C PRO A 172 20.36 24.81 23.39
N ALA A 173 20.11 25.78 22.50
CA ALA A 173 19.71 27.15 22.84
C ALA A 173 18.20 27.38 22.78
N ALA A 174 17.44 26.53 22.10
CA ALA A 174 15.97 26.56 22.10
C ALA A 174 15.42 25.59 23.17
N PRO A 175 14.22 25.84 23.76
CA PRO A 175 13.53 24.85 24.60
C PRO A 175 13.51 23.49 23.90
N PRO A 176 13.97 22.40 24.53
CA PRO A 176 14.14 22.15 25.98
C PRO A 176 15.37 22.77 26.65
N GLY A 177 16.28 23.35 25.88
CA GLY A 177 17.58 23.86 26.33
C GLY A 177 18.59 22.74 26.55
N ALA A 178 19.60 23.01 27.40
CA ALA A 178 20.73 22.11 27.64
C ALA A 178 20.33 20.72 28.15
N ALA A 179 19.21 20.58 28.86
CA ALA A 179 18.76 19.30 29.41
C ALA A 179 18.39 18.28 28.33
N GLY A 180 17.60 18.69 27.33
CA GLY A 180 17.24 17.82 26.20
C GLY A 180 18.45 17.44 25.36
N PHE A 181 19.35 18.40 25.10
CA PHE A 181 20.61 18.12 24.40
C PHE A 181 21.50 17.14 25.18
N MET A 182 21.60 17.28 26.50
CA MET A 182 22.36 16.34 27.35
C MET A 182 21.78 14.93 27.29
N ARG A 183 20.45 14.78 27.32
CA ARG A 183 19.78 13.47 27.17
C ARG A 183 20.12 12.80 25.83
N ILE A 184 20.14 13.57 24.73
CA ILE A 184 20.56 13.08 23.42
C ILE A 184 22.04 12.64 23.45
N MET A 185 22.92 13.42 24.06
CA MET A 185 24.35 13.10 24.16
C MET A 185 24.63 11.86 25.01
N GLU A 186 23.83 11.60 26.05
CA GLU A 186 23.92 10.38 26.86
C GLU A 186 23.63 9.13 26.01
N VAL A 187 22.55 9.16 25.24
CA VAL A 187 22.18 8.09 24.31
C VAL A 187 23.21 7.94 23.19
N PHE A 188 23.72 9.06 22.66
CA PHE A 188 24.75 9.04 21.62
C PHE A 188 26.02 8.30 22.08
N ARG A 189 26.40 8.46 23.36
CA ARG A 189 27.56 7.77 23.94
C ARG A 189 27.30 6.29 24.18
N ASN A 190 26.10 5.94 24.64
CA ASN A 190 25.70 4.55 24.85
C ASN A 190 24.21 4.39 24.52
N PRO A 191 23.86 3.77 23.40
CA PRO A 191 22.46 3.64 22.95
C PRO A 191 21.75 2.42 23.55
N ASP A 192 22.30 1.77 24.58
CA ASP A 192 21.68 0.61 25.21
C ASP A 192 20.35 1.00 25.91
N PRO A 193 19.19 0.43 25.50
CA PRO A 193 17.91 0.73 26.12
C PRO A 193 17.86 0.37 27.60
N GLN A 194 18.63 -0.62 28.07
CA GLN A 194 18.64 -1.00 29.49
C GLN A 194 19.10 0.13 30.41
N LEU A 195 19.91 1.06 29.90
CA LEU A 195 20.41 2.20 30.66
C LEU A 195 19.47 3.40 30.63
N HIS A 196 18.72 3.57 29.54
CA HIS A 196 17.95 4.79 29.30
C HIS A 196 16.45 4.59 29.45
N GLU A 197 15.91 3.50 28.93
CA GLU A 197 14.49 3.19 28.84
C GLU A 197 14.29 1.67 29.06
N PRO A 198 14.59 1.11 30.26
CA PRO A 198 14.58 -0.33 30.51
C PRO A 198 13.21 -0.98 30.30
N GLU A 199 12.13 -0.23 30.48
CA GLU A 199 10.75 -0.67 30.19
C GLU A 199 10.51 -0.91 28.69
N GLN A 200 11.30 -0.27 27.82
CA GLN A 200 11.25 -0.38 26.36
C GLN A 200 12.36 -1.29 25.79
N ALA A 201 13.19 -1.91 26.65
CA ALA A 201 14.33 -2.71 26.18
C ALA A 201 13.93 -4.03 25.52
N GLY A 202 12.74 -4.55 25.86
CA GLY A 202 12.17 -5.74 25.24
C GLY A 202 11.32 -5.42 24.00
N GLU A 203 10.98 -6.46 23.25
CA GLU A 203 10.01 -6.34 22.16
C GLU A 203 8.64 -6.00 22.71
N LEU A 204 7.99 -4.97 22.13
CA LEU A 204 6.63 -4.65 22.50
C LEU A 204 5.72 -5.84 22.17
N PRO A 205 4.85 -6.27 23.11
CA PRO A 205 3.90 -7.34 22.83
C PRO A 205 2.96 -6.92 21.69
N ALA A 206 2.60 -7.88 20.84
CA ALA A 206 1.64 -7.65 19.78
C ALA A 206 0.32 -7.10 20.36
N THR A 207 -0.07 -5.89 19.95
CA THR A 207 -1.32 -5.24 20.35
C THR A 207 -2.39 -5.32 19.26
N GLY A 208 -2.02 -5.82 18.07
CA GLY A 208 -2.87 -5.89 16.88
C GLY A 208 -3.57 -7.23 16.72
N PRO A 209 -4.49 -7.35 15.74
CA PRO A 209 -5.10 -8.62 15.37
C PRO A 209 -4.05 -9.60 14.82
N GLY A 210 -4.29 -10.90 14.98
CA GLY A 210 -3.45 -11.97 14.42
C GLY A 210 -3.72 -12.20 12.94
N ARG A 211 -4.94 -11.90 12.52
CA ARG A 211 -5.40 -12.04 11.14
C ARG A 211 -6.22 -10.84 10.73
N VAL A 212 -5.92 -10.27 9.57
CA VAL A 212 -6.67 -9.18 8.96
C VAL A 212 -7.20 -9.62 7.61
N VAL A 213 -8.51 -9.51 7.42
CA VAL A 213 -9.14 -9.68 6.11
C VAL A 213 -9.57 -8.33 5.58
N PHE A 214 -8.94 -7.88 4.49
CA PHE A 214 -9.41 -6.71 3.76
C PHE A 214 -10.56 -7.10 2.84
N VAL A 215 -11.72 -6.45 2.98
CA VAL A 215 -12.87 -6.62 2.07
C VAL A 215 -13.08 -5.30 1.34
N LEU A 216 -12.56 -5.21 0.11
CA LEU A 216 -12.57 -3.97 -0.68
C LEU A 216 -13.58 -4.01 -1.82
N HIS A 217 -14.48 -3.02 -1.80
CA HIS A 217 -15.52 -2.86 -2.79
C HIS A 217 -15.07 -2.22 -4.11
N GLY A 218 -15.94 -2.33 -5.12
CA GLY A 218 -15.82 -1.63 -6.38
C GLY A 218 -16.35 -0.19 -6.34
N ILE A 219 -16.54 0.41 -7.51
CA ILE A 219 -16.84 1.85 -7.63
C ILE A 219 -18.25 2.26 -7.11
N ARG A 220 -19.23 1.35 -7.16
CA ARG A 220 -20.65 1.64 -6.88
C ARG A 220 -21.15 1.16 -5.52
N ASP A 221 -20.39 0.30 -4.87
CA ASP A 221 -20.76 -0.26 -3.58
C ASP A 221 -20.01 0.50 -2.49
N GLY A 222 -20.64 0.72 -1.33
CA GLY A 222 -19.97 1.23 -0.13
C GLY A 222 -19.80 0.08 0.88
N ASN A 223 -19.85 0.42 2.18
CA ASN A 223 -19.94 -0.57 3.26
C ASN A 223 -21.37 -1.10 3.42
N SER A 224 -21.95 -1.61 2.33
CA SER A 224 -23.30 -2.15 2.28
C SER A 224 -23.39 -3.32 1.31
N GLY A 225 -24.47 -4.09 1.41
CA GLY A 225 -24.68 -5.26 0.57
C GLY A 225 -23.64 -6.36 0.84
N TRP A 226 -23.00 -6.85 -0.22
CA TRP A 226 -22.12 -8.02 -0.14
C TRP A 226 -20.90 -7.82 0.76
N VAL A 227 -20.37 -6.58 0.88
CA VAL A 227 -19.22 -6.27 1.74
C VAL A 227 -19.57 -6.56 3.19
N THR A 228 -20.74 -6.09 3.62
CA THR A 228 -21.26 -6.30 4.98
C THR A 228 -21.62 -7.76 5.18
N ASP A 229 -22.32 -8.39 4.23
CA ASP A 229 -22.71 -9.80 4.33
C ASP A 229 -21.47 -10.72 4.48
N ILE A 230 -20.42 -10.53 3.67
CA ILE A 230 -19.17 -11.31 3.78
C ILE A 230 -18.44 -10.99 5.07
N ALA A 231 -18.33 -9.72 5.45
CA ALA A 231 -17.62 -9.34 6.67
C ALA A 231 -18.27 -9.93 7.92
N GLU A 232 -19.60 -9.85 8.01
CA GLU A 232 -20.37 -10.45 9.10
C GLU A 232 -20.23 -11.97 9.11
N ALA A 233 -20.26 -12.63 7.94
CA ALA A 233 -20.06 -14.07 7.85
C ALA A 233 -18.65 -14.49 8.31
N ILE A 234 -17.61 -13.74 7.95
CA ILE A 234 -16.23 -13.97 8.41
C ILE A 234 -16.14 -13.78 9.92
N GLU A 235 -16.70 -12.70 10.46
CA GLU A 235 -16.71 -12.42 11.91
C GLU A 235 -17.49 -13.49 12.70
N GLN A 236 -18.61 -13.98 12.17
CA GLN A 236 -19.41 -15.04 12.79
C GLN A 236 -18.68 -16.38 12.79
N GLN A 237 -18.09 -16.77 11.66
CA GLN A 237 -17.34 -18.02 11.55
C GLN A 237 -16.07 -17.98 12.42
N ALA A 238 -15.36 -16.86 12.46
CA ALA A 238 -14.22 -16.70 13.36
C ALA A 238 -14.62 -16.83 14.84
N LYS A 239 -15.80 -16.33 15.23
CA LYS A 239 -16.34 -16.50 16.58
C LYS A 239 -16.72 -17.95 16.90
N SER A 240 -17.33 -18.68 15.96
CA SER A 240 -17.70 -20.08 16.17
C SER A 240 -16.47 -20.98 16.31
N ASP A 241 -15.40 -20.66 15.58
CA ASP A 241 -14.17 -21.46 15.52
C ASP A 241 -13.21 -21.14 16.68
N GLY A 242 -13.63 -20.34 17.66
CA GLY A 242 -12.82 -19.93 18.83
C GLY A 242 -11.92 -18.71 18.59
N GLN A 243 -11.72 -18.30 17.34
CA GLN A 243 -10.82 -17.22 16.90
C GLN A 243 -11.36 -15.79 17.08
N GLY A 244 -12.55 -15.62 17.69
CA GLY A 244 -13.31 -14.36 17.65
C GLY A 244 -13.66 -13.70 18.99
N LYS A 245 -12.94 -13.98 20.09
CA LYS A 245 -13.23 -13.33 21.38
C LYS A 245 -12.90 -11.82 21.37
N PRO A 246 -13.78 -10.94 21.90
CA PRO A 246 -13.52 -9.51 22.00
C PRO A 246 -12.41 -9.18 23.01
N LEU A 247 -11.76 -8.05 22.75
CA LEU A 247 -10.65 -7.46 23.50
C LEU A 247 -11.04 -7.10 24.95
N ALA A 248 -10.83 -8.02 25.88
CA ALA A 248 -10.63 -7.71 27.30
C ALA A 248 -9.76 -8.79 27.95
N ALA A 249 -8.52 -8.41 28.27
CA ALA A 249 -7.56 -9.10 29.15
C ALA A 249 -7.26 -10.59 28.84
N ALA A 250 -6.14 -10.80 28.17
CA ALA A 250 -5.65 -12.10 27.71
C ALA A 250 -4.19 -12.32 28.12
N CYS A 251 -3.86 -12.04 29.38
CA CYS A 251 -2.53 -12.31 29.94
C CYS A 251 -2.34 -13.81 30.19
N SER A 252 -2.29 -14.63 29.13
CA SER A 252 -1.76 -16.02 29.09
C SER A 252 -2.23 -16.73 27.81
N GLY A 253 -1.41 -16.75 26.76
CA GLY A 253 -1.50 -17.72 25.66
C GLY A 253 -2.76 -17.68 24.76
N HIS A 254 -3.30 -16.50 24.41
CA HIS A 254 -4.54 -16.37 23.65
C HIS A 254 -4.37 -16.33 22.12
N GLU A 255 -5.23 -17.06 21.41
CA GLU A 255 -5.49 -16.95 19.97
C GLU A 255 -5.83 -15.50 19.60
N SER A 256 -5.09 -14.93 18.67
CA SER A 256 -5.23 -13.52 18.28
C SER A 256 -6.46 -13.31 17.38
N PRO A 257 -7.27 -12.26 17.64
CA PRO A 257 -8.57 -12.10 17.00
C PRO A 257 -8.46 -11.83 15.50
N VAL A 258 -9.45 -12.33 14.74
CA VAL A 258 -9.66 -11.97 13.33
C VAL A 258 -10.30 -10.59 13.25
N LEU A 259 -9.65 -9.66 12.53
CA LEU A 259 -10.20 -8.36 12.19
C LEU A 259 -10.63 -8.34 10.72
N VAL A 260 -11.89 -7.99 10.46
CA VAL A 260 -12.34 -7.69 9.10
C VAL A 260 -12.28 -6.19 8.87
N ASP A 261 -11.37 -5.77 8.00
CA ASP A 261 -11.26 -4.37 7.61
C ASP A 261 -12.27 -4.04 6.52
N ARG A 262 -13.37 -3.44 6.95
CA ARG A 262 -14.48 -2.94 6.12
C ARG A 262 -14.27 -1.50 5.68
N SER A 263 -13.06 -0.97 5.71
CA SER A 263 -12.91 0.46 5.48
C SER A 263 -13.08 0.80 4.00
N THR A 264 -13.72 1.93 3.74
CA THR A 264 -14.12 2.36 2.40
C THR A 264 -13.31 3.58 1.96
N TYR A 265 -12.98 3.64 0.67
CA TYR A 265 -12.46 4.86 0.02
C TYR A 265 -13.59 5.79 -0.45
N GLY A 266 -14.83 5.52 -0.05
CA GLY A 266 -16.02 6.29 -0.42
C GLY A 266 -16.57 5.95 -1.80
N TRP A 267 -17.58 6.72 -2.23
CA TRP A 267 -18.18 6.58 -3.55
C TRP A 267 -17.21 7.01 -4.65
N PHE A 268 -17.10 6.19 -5.69
CA PHE A 268 -16.16 6.40 -6.77
C PHE A 268 -16.87 6.22 -8.12
N SER A 269 -16.80 7.19 -9.04
CA SER A 269 -17.52 7.06 -10.31
C SER A 269 -16.72 6.26 -11.34
N ALA A 270 -17.39 5.74 -12.37
CA ALA A 270 -16.70 5.06 -13.48
C ALA A 270 -15.77 6.01 -14.25
N ILE A 271 -16.10 7.31 -14.26
CA ILE A 271 -15.26 8.36 -14.85
C ILE A 271 -14.01 8.55 -13.98
N LYS A 272 -14.14 8.65 -12.64
CA LYS A 272 -13.00 8.71 -11.73
C LYS A 272 -12.08 7.51 -11.89
N PHE A 273 -12.64 6.33 -12.13
CA PHE A 273 -11.89 5.11 -12.41
C PHE A 273 -11.12 5.18 -13.74
N ALA A 274 -11.73 5.72 -14.79
CA ALA A 274 -11.08 5.86 -16.08
C ALA A 274 -9.82 6.76 -16.03
N LEU A 275 -9.77 7.72 -15.10
CA LEU A 275 -8.68 8.68 -14.96
C LEU A 275 -7.52 8.11 -14.10
N PRO A 276 -6.31 7.93 -14.66
CA PRO A 276 -5.18 7.30 -13.95
C PRO A 276 -4.80 7.96 -12.63
N TRP A 277 -4.72 9.29 -12.61
CA TRP A 277 -4.32 10.03 -11.41
C TRP A 277 -5.38 9.97 -10.31
N VAL A 278 -6.67 9.93 -10.66
CA VAL A 278 -7.76 9.85 -9.68
C VAL A 278 -7.84 8.45 -9.07
N ARG A 279 -7.77 7.38 -9.88
CA ARG A 279 -7.79 5.99 -9.35
C ARG A 279 -6.60 5.66 -8.46
N ARG A 280 -5.44 6.26 -8.70
CA ARG A 280 -4.24 6.08 -7.87
C ARG A 280 -4.36 6.73 -6.48
N GLY A 281 -5.25 7.70 -6.30
CA GLY A 281 -5.43 8.41 -5.02
C GLY A 281 -5.81 7.51 -3.83
N ASN A 282 -6.45 6.37 -4.09
CA ASN A 282 -6.88 5.43 -3.05
C ASN A 282 -5.78 4.45 -2.59
N LEU A 283 -4.66 4.39 -3.31
CA LEU A 283 -3.56 3.46 -3.01
C LEU A 283 -2.90 3.82 -1.68
N ALA A 284 -2.63 5.11 -1.45
CA ALA A 284 -1.94 5.57 -0.26
C ALA A 284 -2.72 5.24 1.03
N TRP A 285 -4.03 5.41 0.99
CA TRP A 285 -4.92 5.03 2.08
C TRP A 285 -4.82 3.52 2.40
N PHE A 286 -4.85 2.65 1.39
CA PHE A 286 -4.79 1.20 1.60
C PHE A 286 -3.44 0.77 2.19
N LEU A 287 -2.35 1.28 1.62
CA LEU A 287 -0.99 0.99 2.04
C LEU A 287 -0.70 1.47 3.47
N ASP A 288 -1.21 2.64 3.83
CA ASP A 288 -1.14 3.13 5.20
C ASP A 288 -1.83 2.20 6.19
N ARG A 289 -3.03 1.71 5.87
CA ARG A 289 -3.77 0.76 6.72
C ARG A 289 -3.04 -0.57 6.88
N TYR A 290 -2.51 -1.11 5.78
CA TYR A 290 -1.72 -2.32 5.83
C TYR A 290 -0.51 -2.15 6.76
N SER A 291 0.28 -1.09 6.58
CA SER A 291 1.46 -0.83 7.41
C SER A 291 1.11 -0.56 8.88
N TYR A 292 -0.06 0.03 9.16
CA TYR A 292 -0.57 0.26 10.50
C TYR A 292 -0.86 -1.03 11.27
N HIS A 293 -1.37 -2.08 10.60
CA HIS A 293 -1.59 -3.38 11.21
C HIS A 293 -0.28 -4.11 11.49
N VAL A 294 0.68 -4.08 10.56
CA VAL A 294 2.01 -4.69 10.77
C VAL A 294 2.73 -4.05 11.95
N ALA A 295 2.67 -2.72 12.10
CA ALA A 295 3.29 -2.02 13.23
C ALA A 295 2.67 -2.34 14.60
N ARG A 296 1.52 -3.02 14.65
CA ARG A 296 0.88 -3.48 15.90
C ARG A 296 1.07 -4.95 16.17
N ASN A 297 1.30 -5.71 15.11
CA ASN A 297 1.55 -7.13 15.15
C ASN A 297 2.37 -7.50 13.90
N PRO A 298 3.70 -7.63 14.01
CA PRO A 298 4.55 -8.00 12.88
C PRO A 298 4.22 -9.36 12.27
N ASP A 299 3.62 -10.27 13.06
CA ASP A 299 3.20 -11.62 12.65
C ASP A 299 1.78 -11.67 12.04
N VAL A 300 1.14 -10.51 11.84
CA VAL A 300 -0.23 -10.47 11.32
C VAL A 300 -0.34 -11.14 9.95
N GLN A 301 -1.30 -12.05 9.82
CA GLN A 301 -1.65 -12.69 8.56
C GLN A 301 -2.65 -11.84 7.79
N PHE A 302 -2.40 -11.61 6.51
CA PHE A 302 -3.31 -10.84 5.67
C PHE A 302 -4.01 -11.71 4.63
N HIS A 303 -5.31 -11.50 4.50
CA HIS A 303 -6.12 -12.01 3.42
C HIS A 303 -6.87 -10.86 2.75
N PHE A 304 -7.33 -11.11 1.53
CA PHE A 304 -7.94 -10.09 0.70
C PHE A 304 -9.13 -10.63 -0.09
N VAL A 305 -10.23 -9.88 -0.08
CA VAL A 305 -11.40 -10.07 -0.94
C VAL A 305 -11.63 -8.75 -1.65
N GLY A 306 -11.44 -8.72 -2.97
CA GLY A 306 -11.59 -7.50 -3.75
C GLY A 306 -12.52 -7.64 -4.94
N HIS A 307 -13.25 -6.56 -5.20
CA HIS A 307 -14.11 -6.41 -6.36
C HIS A 307 -13.69 -5.23 -7.22
N SER A 308 -13.68 -5.38 -8.55
CA SER A 308 -13.55 -4.25 -9.47
C SER A 308 -12.32 -3.37 -9.15
N ASN A 309 -12.50 -2.09 -8.84
CA ASN A 309 -11.44 -1.16 -8.40
C ASN A 309 -10.67 -1.62 -7.15
N GLY A 310 -11.26 -2.38 -6.23
CA GLY A 310 -10.53 -3.01 -5.13
C GLY A 310 -9.41 -3.93 -5.64
N THR A 311 -9.63 -4.63 -6.76
CA THR A 311 -8.59 -5.46 -7.39
C THR A 311 -7.46 -4.63 -8.00
N TYR A 312 -7.76 -3.44 -8.52
CA TYR A 312 -6.76 -2.48 -8.99
C TYR A 312 -5.88 -1.98 -7.83
N ILE A 313 -6.50 -1.64 -6.70
CA ILE A 313 -5.78 -1.19 -5.49
C ILE A 313 -4.78 -2.26 -5.05
N LEU A 314 -5.23 -3.51 -4.92
CA LEU A 314 -4.33 -4.60 -4.54
C LEU A 314 -3.24 -4.81 -5.59
N GLY A 315 -3.60 -5.00 -6.86
CA GLY A 315 -2.64 -5.37 -7.90
C GLY A 315 -1.56 -4.31 -8.10
N THR A 316 -1.95 -3.02 -8.11
CA THR A 316 -0.98 -1.92 -8.18
C THR A 316 -0.10 -1.89 -6.94
N SER A 317 -0.68 -2.07 -5.74
CA SER A 317 0.09 -2.12 -4.50
C SER A 317 1.12 -3.25 -4.50
N LEU A 318 0.76 -4.43 -5.00
CA LEU A 318 1.67 -5.58 -5.12
C LEU A 318 2.84 -5.33 -6.08
N LEU A 319 2.60 -4.58 -7.17
CA LEU A 319 3.65 -4.24 -8.14
C LEU A 319 4.68 -3.27 -7.57
N GLU A 320 4.20 -2.28 -6.79
CA GLU A 320 5.01 -1.15 -6.32
C GLU A 320 5.63 -1.38 -4.94
N VAL A 321 4.99 -2.18 -4.08
CA VAL A 321 5.45 -2.46 -2.71
C VAL A 321 5.83 -3.94 -2.59
N SER A 322 7.13 -4.21 -2.75
CA SER A 322 7.70 -5.56 -2.74
C SER A 322 7.50 -6.28 -1.41
N SER A 323 7.34 -5.52 -0.32
CA SER A 323 7.10 -5.98 1.04
C SER A 323 5.63 -6.21 1.35
N LEU A 324 4.70 -6.26 0.39
CA LEU A 324 3.35 -6.76 0.72
C LEU A 324 3.33 -8.27 0.76
N LYS A 325 2.63 -8.85 1.74
CA LYS A 325 2.40 -10.30 1.88
C LYS A 325 0.92 -10.55 2.15
N PHE A 326 0.33 -11.46 1.38
CA PHE A 326 -1.03 -11.97 1.52
C PHE A 326 -1.03 -13.49 1.39
N ASP A 327 -1.66 -14.18 2.33
CA ASP A 327 -1.77 -15.63 2.25
C ASP A 327 -2.84 -16.03 1.24
N ARG A 328 -3.93 -15.26 1.18
CA ARG A 328 -5.07 -15.55 0.32
C ARG A 328 -5.65 -14.29 -0.30
N VAL A 329 -5.79 -14.32 -1.62
CA VAL A 329 -6.40 -13.26 -2.40
C VAL A 329 -7.59 -13.85 -3.15
N TYR A 330 -8.75 -13.22 -3.02
CA TYR A 330 -9.96 -13.51 -3.79
C TYR A 330 -10.31 -12.29 -4.63
N LEU A 331 -10.48 -12.48 -5.93
CA LEU A 331 -10.78 -11.45 -6.90
C LEU A 331 -12.10 -11.77 -7.61
N ALA A 332 -13.01 -10.80 -7.63
CA ALA A 332 -14.22 -10.86 -8.43
C ALA A 332 -14.27 -9.66 -9.39
N GLY A 333 -14.59 -9.92 -10.66
CA GLY A 333 -14.67 -8.87 -11.67
C GLY A 333 -13.40 -8.03 -11.75
N SER A 334 -12.24 -8.70 -11.75
CA SER A 334 -10.95 -8.00 -11.69
C SER A 334 -10.75 -7.09 -12.90
N VAL A 335 -10.27 -5.87 -12.63
CA VAL A 335 -9.91 -4.88 -13.65
C VAL A 335 -8.41 -4.90 -13.96
N LEU A 336 -7.67 -5.87 -13.44
CA LEU A 336 -6.25 -6.04 -13.72
C LEU A 336 -6.04 -6.57 -15.15
N PRO A 337 -4.89 -6.26 -15.78
CA PRO A 337 -4.54 -6.82 -17.08
C PRO A 337 -4.40 -8.34 -17.04
N ARG A 338 -4.61 -9.01 -18.18
CA ARG A 338 -4.53 -10.49 -18.26
C ARG A 338 -3.12 -10.99 -18.00
N GLU A 339 -2.15 -10.19 -18.40
CA GLU A 339 -0.72 -10.34 -18.24
C GLU A 339 -0.20 -9.90 -16.87
N PHE A 340 -1.08 -9.68 -15.88
CA PHE A 340 -0.65 -9.35 -14.52
C PHE A 340 0.28 -10.46 -13.99
N PRO A 341 1.48 -10.12 -13.48
CA PRO A 341 2.55 -11.08 -13.23
C PRO A 341 2.36 -11.82 -11.90
N TRP A 342 1.32 -12.63 -11.78
CA TRP A 342 0.98 -13.41 -10.59
C TRP A 342 2.10 -14.35 -10.14
N GLN A 343 2.81 -14.99 -11.07
CA GLN A 343 3.96 -15.85 -10.78
C GLN A 343 5.08 -15.07 -10.09
N ARG A 344 5.34 -13.83 -10.53
CA ARG A 344 6.28 -12.94 -9.84
C ARG A 344 5.84 -12.69 -8.39
N MET A 345 4.55 -12.45 -8.15
CA MET A 345 4.01 -12.23 -6.80
C MET A 345 4.18 -13.47 -5.92
N MET A 346 3.97 -14.67 -6.47
CA MET A 346 4.14 -15.95 -5.76
C MET A 346 5.62 -16.25 -5.47
N LEU A 347 6.50 -16.06 -6.46
CA LEU A 347 7.95 -16.27 -6.31
C LEU A 347 8.54 -15.35 -5.25
N ARG A 348 8.04 -14.11 -5.16
CA ARG A 348 8.40 -13.13 -4.12
C ARG A 348 7.70 -13.38 -2.78
N ARG A 349 6.85 -14.41 -2.68
CA ARG A 349 6.02 -14.71 -1.51
C ARG A 349 5.09 -13.55 -1.09
N GLN A 350 4.76 -12.66 -2.03
CA GLN A 350 3.81 -11.58 -1.78
C GLN A 350 2.36 -12.09 -1.78
N VAL A 351 2.09 -13.16 -2.55
CA VAL A 351 0.77 -13.81 -2.58
C VAL A 351 0.98 -15.31 -2.55
N ALA A 352 0.42 -16.02 -1.57
CA ALA A 352 0.52 -17.47 -1.53
C ALA A 352 -0.55 -18.15 -2.39
N THR A 353 -1.81 -17.70 -2.29
CA THR A 353 -2.91 -18.17 -3.14
C THR A 353 -3.77 -17.03 -3.68
N VAL A 354 -4.22 -17.17 -4.92
CA VAL A 354 -5.12 -16.26 -5.63
C VAL A 354 -6.25 -17.05 -6.27
N ALA A 355 -7.48 -16.60 -6.01
CA ALA A 355 -8.70 -17.09 -6.63
C ALA A 355 -9.28 -16.00 -7.52
N ASN A 356 -9.42 -16.25 -8.82
CA ASN A 356 -10.01 -15.29 -9.77
C ASN A 356 -11.37 -15.78 -10.28
N GLN A 357 -12.42 -15.02 -10.02
CA GLN A 357 -13.78 -15.35 -10.42
C GLN A 357 -14.26 -14.38 -11.50
N CYS A 358 -14.45 -14.91 -12.72
CA CYS A 358 -14.84 -14.13 -13.89
C CYS A 358 -16.32 -14.23 -14.19
N SER A 359 -16.92 -13.14 -14.66
CA SER A 359 -18.34 -13.08 -15.02
C SER A 359 -18.53 -13.01 -16.54
N SER A 360 -19.58 -13.67 -17.03
CA SER A 360 -19.90 -13.75 -18.47
C SER A 360 -20.51 -12.47 -19.05
N GLU A 361 -21.14 -11.63 -18.22
CA GLU A 361 -21.83 -10.40 -18.63
C GLU A 361 -21.28 -9.16 -17.90
N ASP A 362 -19.97 -9.13 -17.63
CA ASP A 362 -19.29 -8.02 -16.97
C ASP A 362 -18.94 -6.89 -17.94
N TRP A 363 -19.89 -5.96 -18.08
CA TRP A 363 -19.73 -4.76 -18.92
C TRP A 363 -18.56 -3.84 -18.50
N PRO A 364 -18.38 -3.48 -17.21
CA PRO A 364 -17.28 -2.60 -16.80
C PRO A 364 -15.90 -3.14 -17.18
N VAL A 365 -15.64 -4.43 -16.98
CA VAL A 365 -14.37 -5.04 -17.35
C VAL A 365 -14.30 -5.26 -18.86
N GLY A 366 -15.36 -5.83 -19.44
CA GLY A 366 -15.39 -6.23 -20.85
C GLY A 366 -15.32 -5.07 -21.84
N GLY A 367 -15.99 -3.95 -21.53
CA GLY A 367 -16.08 -2.76 -22.38
C GLY A 367 -15.17 -1.63 -21.93
N LEU A 368 -15.36 -1.09 -20.72
CA LEU A 368 -14.61 0.08 -20.24
C LEU A 368 -13.12 -0.23 -20.08
N CYS A 369 -12.75 -1.26 -19.31
CA CYS A 369 -11.33 -1.57 -19.10
C CYS A 369 -10.63 -1.96 -20.41
N ARG A 370 -11.32 -2.67 -21.32
CA ARG A 370 -10.82 -2.93 -22.68
C ARG A 370 -10.59 -1.64 -23.48
N GLY A 371 -11.52 -0.69 -23.43
CA GLY A 371 -11.37 0.61 -24.08
C GLY A 371 -10.20 1.41 -23.52
N LEU A 372 -10.06 1.46 -22.19
CA LEU A 372 -8.93 2.11 -21.51
C LEU A 372 -7.59 1.47 -21.90
N HIS A 373 -7.55 0.14 -22.00
CA HIS A 373 -6.37 -0.58 -22.44
C HIS A 373 -5.99 -0.22 -23.89
N LEU A 374 -6.97 -0.11 -24.80
CA LEU A 374 -6.73 0.27 -26.21
C LEU A 374 -6.17 1.69 -26.36
N ILE A 375 -6.51 2.62 -25.47
CA ILE A 375 -5.99 3.99 -25.50
C ILE A 375 -4.67 4.15 -24.72
N GLY A 376 -4.06 3.05 -24.28
CA GLY A 376 -2.73 3.03 -23.68
C GLY A 376 -2.67 2.92 -22.16
N PHE A 377 -3.81 2.88 -21.46
CA PHE A 377 -3.83 2.62 -20.01
C PHE A 377 -3.70 1.13 -19.72
N ARG A 378 -2.45 0.65 -19.68
CA ARG A 378 -2.10 -0.77 -19.48
C ARG A 378 -2.13 -1.24 -18.03
N ASP A 379 -2.34 -0.34 -17.08
CA ASP A 379 -2.50 -0.65 -15.65
C ASP A 379 -3.90 -1.21 -15.32
N VAL A 380 -4.81 -1.20 -16.30
CA VAL A 380 -6.12 -1.84 -16.24
C VAL A 380 -6.33 -2.76 -17.46
N GLY A 381 -7.20 -3.74 -17.32
CA GLY A 381 -7.51 -4.68 -18.40
C GLY A 381 -8.65 -5.62 -18.07
N THR A 382 -8.62 -6.82 -18.65
CA THR A 382 -9.78 -7.70 -18.76
C THR A 382 -9.70 -8.97 -17.93
N GLY A 383 -8.85 -9.04 -16.91
CA GLY A 383 -8.64 -10.24 -16.09
C GLY A 383 -9.90 -10.83 -15.45
N GLY A 384 -10.91 -10.01 -15.15
CA GLY A 384 -12.22 -10.43 -14.62
C GLY A 384 -13.23 -10.94 -15.66
N VAL A 385 -12.88 -10.90 -16.95
CA VAL A 385 -13.69 -11.48 -18.03
C VAL A 385 -12.90 -12.53 -18.78
N ASP A 386 -11.68 -12.24 -19.20
CA ASP A 386 -10.88 -13.14 -20.04
C ASP A 386 -9.99 -14.10 -19.22
N GLY A 387 -9.97 -13.93 -17.89
CA GLY A 387 -9.04 -14.59 -16.99
C GLY A 387 -7.61 -14.02 -17.07
N PHE A 388 -6.77 -14.44 -16.13
CA PHE A 388 -5.34 -14.21 -16.15
C PHE A 388 -4.63 -15.33 -16.90
N ASP A 389 -3.61 -14.98 -17.67
CA ASP A 389 -2.88 -15.93 -18.51
C ASP A 389 -1.99 -16.84 -17.65
N GLU A 390 -1.28 -16.27 -16.68
CA GLU A 390 -0.38 -17.01 -15.79
C GLU A 390 -1.08 -17.97 -14.82
N LEU A 391 -2.40 -17.83 -14.60
CA LEU A 391 -3.17 -18.70 -13.71
C LEU A 391 -3.79 -19.91 -14.42
N ARG A 392 -3.84 -19.93 -15.77
CA ARG A 392 -4.54 -20.99 -16.53
C ARG A 392 -4.00 -22.39 -16.24
N ASP A 393 -2.69 -22.47 -16.06
CA ASP A 393 -1.97 -23.74 -15.93
C ASP A 393 -1.52 -24.01 -14.48
N LEU A 394 -2.07 -23.27 -13.50
CA LEU A 394 -1.74 -23.40 -12.07
C LEU A 394 -2.91 -24.01 -11.29
N PRO A 395 -2.95 -25.34 -11.08
CA PRO A 395 -4.09 -26.01 -10.44
C PRO A 395 -4.36 -25.55 -8.99
N THR A 396 -3.33 -25.03 -8.32
CA THR A 396 -3.41 -24.51 -6.96
C THR A 396 -3.97 -23.09 -6.88
N GLN A 397 -4.21 -22.44 -8.01
CA GLN A 397 -4.66 -21.06 -8.12
C GLN A 397 -6.01 -21.02 -8.86
N PRO A 398 -7.14 -21.18 -8.15
CA PRO A 398 -8.42 -21.42 -8.78
C PRO A 398 -8.87 -20.24 -9.64
N GLN A 399 -9.09 -20.49 -10.92
CA GLN A 399 -9.65 -19.53 -11.86
C GLN A 399 -10.94 -20.07 -12.47
N THR A 400 -12.06 -19.40 -12.18
CA THR A 400 -13.37 -19.78 -12.71
C THR A 400 -13.72 -18.88 -13.89
N LEU A 401 -13.78 -19.49 -15.08
CA LEU A 401 -14.31 -18.88 -16.31
C LEU A 401 -15.58 -19.68 -16.71
N TRP A 402 -16.80 -19.15 -16.81
CA TRP A 402 -17.37 -17.86 -16.43
C TRP A 402 -18.61 -18.10 -15.54
N PHE A 403 -18.83 -17.26 -14.52
CA PHE A 403 -20.12 -17.18 -13.85
C PHE A 403 -21.17 -16.59 -14.80
N LYS A 404 -22.34 -17.23 -14.85
CA LYS A 404 -23.51 -16.75 -15.58
C LYS A 404 -24.11 -15.55 -14.86
N GLY A 405 -23.87 -14.35 -15.39
CA GLY A 405 -24.40 -13.11 -14.83
C GLY A 405 -23.43 -11.94 -14.90
N ASP A 406 -23.78 -10.90 -14.17
CA ASP A 406 -23.13 -9.59 -14.19
C ASP A 406 -21.80 -9.52 -13.41
N HIS A 407 -21.21 -8.33 -13.39
CA HIS A 407 -19.95 -7.97 -12.72
C HIS A 407 -19.88 -8.34 -11.22
N GLY A 408 -21.00 -8.42 -10.52
CA GLY A 408 -21.07 -8.74 -9.08
C GLY A 408 -21.45 -10.19 -8.79
N LYS A 409 -21.79 -10.98 -9.82
CA LYS A 409 -22.32 -12.35 -9.67
C LYS A 409 -21.52 -13.25 -8.72
N PRO A 410 -20.17 -13.28 -8.74
CA PRO A 410 -19.39 -14.14 -7.85
C PRO A 410 -19.52 -13.78 -6.36
N LEU A 411 -19.95 -12.57 -6.02
CA LEU A 411 -20.04 -12.05 -4.65
C LEU A 411 -21.44 -12.20 -4.04
N GLN A 412 -22.41 -12.67 -4.82
CA GLN A 412 -23.79 -12.86 -4.36
C GLN A 412 -23.86 -13.96 -3.30
N ARG A 413 -24.86 -13.87 -2.42
CA ARG A 413 -25.08 -14.74 -1.26
C ARG A 413 -24.85 -16.25 -1.48
N PRO A 414 -25.30 -16.87 -2.58
CA PRO A 414 -25.07 -18.30 -2.81
C PRO A 414 -23.57 -18.69 -2.85
N ASN A 415 -22.70 -17.75 -3.21
CA ASN A 415 -21.26 -17.99 -3.35
C ASN A 415 -20.46 -17.58 -2.10
N GLN A 416 -21.04 -16.75 -1.22
CA GLN A 416 -20.34 -16.19 -0.06
C GLN A 416 -19.76 -17.25 0.89
N PRO A 417 -20.45 -18.38 1.21
CA PRO A 417 -19.87 -19.42 2.06
C PRO A 417 -18.54 -19.96 1.53
N ASN A 418 -18.39 -20.09 0.20
CA ASN A 418 -17.13 -20.53 -0.40
C ASN A 418 -16.02 -19.49 -0.23
N ILE A 419 -16.34 -18.20 -0.29
CA ILE A 419 -15.39 -17.11 -0.08
C ILE A 419 -14.90 -17.12 1.37
N VAL A 420 -15.82 -17.24 2.34
CA VAL A 420 -15.52 -17.30 3.77
C VAL A 420 -14.64 -18.50 4.08
N ASN A 421 -15.01 -19.69 3.59
CA ASN A 421 -14.23 -20.92 3.76
C ASN A 421 -12.83 -20.81 3.15
N TYR A 422 -12.71 -20.21 1.97
CA TYR A 422 -11.41 -19.97 1.36
C TYR A 422 -10.55 -19.07 2.23
N VAL A 423 -11.06 -17.91 2.66
CA VAL A 423 -10.30 -16.91 3.42
C VAL A 423 -9.90 -17.39 4.81
N LEU A 424 -10.80 -18.07 5.53
CA LEU A 424 -10.57 -18.45 6.93
C LEU A 424 -9.82 -19.76 7.13
N ALA A 425 -9.62 -20.53 6.07
CA ALA A 425 -9.05 -21.85 6.19
C ALA A 425 -7.61 -21.89 6.72
N SER A 426 -7.38 -22.87 7.59
CA SER A 426 -6.16 -23.02 8.40
C SER A 426 -4.89 -23.34 7.61
N HIS A 427 -5.00 -23.90 6.39
CA HIS A 427 -3.82 -24.33 5.62
C HIS A 427 -3.72 -23.57 4.31
N ILE A 428 -2.63 -22.85 4.05
CA ILE A 428 -2.48 -22.03 2.84
C ILE A 428 -2.82 -22.81 1.54
N ALA A 429 -2.47 -24.09 1.45
CA ALA A 429 -2.76 -24.94 0.30
C ALA A 429 -4.22 -25.45 0.19
N THR A 430 -5.03 -25.39 1.26
CA THR A 430 -6.40 -25.93 1.30
C THR A 430 -7.36 -25.13 2.20
N PRO A 431 -8.64 -24.99 1.81
CA PRO A 431 -9.25 -25.54 0.62
C PRO A 431 -8.93 -24.68 -0.60
N LEU A 432 -8.86 -25.34 -1.74
CA LEU A 432 -9.08 -24.65 -3.00
C LEU A 432 -10.54 -24.17 -3.01
N LEU A 433 -10.79 -23.01 -3.59
CA LEU A 433 -12.14 -22.51 -3.76
C LEU A 433 -12.98 -23.57 -4.50
N SER A 434 -14.08 -24.02 -3.89
CA SER A 434 -14.95 -25.02 -4.49
C SER A 434 -15.43 -24.58 -5.86
N ALA A 435 -15.45 -25.50 -6.83
CA ALA A 435 -16.00 -25.22 -8.14
C ALA A 435 -17.48 -24.80 -8.01
N PRO A 436 -17.94 -23.79 -8.77
CA PRO A 436 -19.34 -23.39 -8.73
C PRO A 436 -20.23 -24.51 -9.25
N THR A 437 -21.51 -24.48 -8.86
CA THR A 437 -22.49 -25.43 -9.38
C THR A 437 -22.74 -25.18 -10.87
N GLY A 438 -23.06 -26.24 -11.63
CA GLY A 438 -23.24 -26.14 -13.08
C GLY A 438 -24.33 -25.16 -13.55
N ALA A 439 -25.30 -24.83 -12.70
CA ALA A 439 -26.35 -23.85 -13.01
C ALA A 439 -25.83 -22.40 -13.04
N ASP A 440 -24.75 -22.12 -12.31
CA ASP A 440 -24.13 -20.80 -12.22
C ASP A 440 -23.00 -20.60 -13.24
N LEU A 441 -22.65 -21.62 -14.02
CA LEU A 441 -21.57 -21.57 -15.00
C LEU A 441 -22.09 -21.31 -16.41
N CYS A 442 -21.24 -20.67 -17.22
CA CYS A 442 -21.44 -20.51 -18.65
C CYS A 442 -20.16 -20.92 -19.39
N GLU A 443 -20.31 -21.70 -20.45
CA GLU A 443 -19.16 -22.15 -21.27
C GLU A 443 -18.41 -21.00 -21.93
N ARG A 444 -19.11 -19.93 -22.33
CA ARG A 444 -18.53 -18.74 -22.93
C ARG A 444 -19.51 -17.55 -22.94
N PRO A 445 -19.01 -16.30 -22.88
CA PRO A 445 -19.84 -15.12 -23.05
C PRO A 445 -20.54 -15.14 -24.41
N SER A 446 -21.77 -14.63 -24.45
CA SER A 446 -22.54 -14.60 -25.70
C SER A 446 -21.83 -13.81 -26.79
N PHE A 447 -22.01 -14.22 -28.05
CA PHE A 447 -21.44 -13.51 -29.19
C PHE A 447 -21.84 -12.03 -29.19
N TRP A 448 -23.11 -11.74 -28.94
CA TRP A 448 -23.65 -10.38 -28.90
C TRP A 448 -23.06 -9.54 -27.77
N PHE A 449 -22.86 -10.12 -26.59
CA PHE A 449 -22.16 -9.44 -25.51
C PHE A 449 -20.75 -9.05 -25.93
N ARG A 450 -19.96 -10.01 -26.44
CA ARG A 450 -18.59 -9.72 -26.90
C ARG A 450 -18.56 -8.66 -27.99
N ALA A 451 -19.42 -8.75 -29.00
CA ALA A 451 -19.52 -7.77 -30.07
C ALA A 451 -19.81 -6.36 -29.54
N ARG A 452 -20.74 -6.22 -28.58
CA ARG A 452 -21.03 -4.94 -27.90
C ARG A 452 -19.83 -4.41 -27.13
N MET A 453 -19.09 -5.27 -26.42
CA MET A 453 -17.91 -4.86 -25.66
C MET A 453 -16.80 -4.31 -26.57
N TYR A 454 -16.48 -5.04 -27.65
CA TYR A 454 -15.48 -4.62 -28.62
C TYR A 454 -15.92 -3.33 -29.35
N GLY A 455 -17.20 -3.21 -29.69
CA GLY A 455 -17.75 -1.98 -30.27
C GLY A 455 -17.59 -0.79 -29.34
N PHE A 456 -17.90 -0.94 -28.05
CA PHE A 456 -17.72 0.13 -27.06
C PHE A 456 -16.25 0.51 -26.85
N ALA A 457 -15.36 -0.48 -26.78
CA ALA A 457 -13.93 -0.25 -26.64
C ALA A 457 -13.39 0.53 -27.85
N LEU A 458 -13.81 0.18 -29.07
CA LEU A 458 -13.45 0.88 -30.29
C LEU A 458 -13.99 2.32 -30.31
N LEU A 459 -15.25 2.53 -29.94
CA LEU A 459 -15.84 3.87 -29.83
C LEU A 459 -15.10 4.75 -28.82
N THR A 460 -14.69 4.17 -27.69
CA THR A 460 -13.87 4.86 -26.69
C THR A 460 -12.54 5.30 -27.29
N ALA A 461 -11.86 4.40 -28.00
CA ALA A 461 -10.59 4.69 -28.64
C ALA A 461 -10.71 5.77 -29.73
N LEU A 462 -11.75 5.71 -30.57
CA LEU A 462 -12.03 6.71 -31.59
C LEU A 462 -12.37 8.07 -30.97
N GLY A 463 -13.16 8.10 -29.90
CA GLY A 463 -13.52 9.34 -29.20
C GLY A 463 -12.29 10.03 -28.59
N VAL A 464 -11.40 9.26 -27.96
CA VAL A 464 -10.13 9.78 -27.42
C VAL A 464 -9.21 10.26 -28.55
N GLY A 465 -9.10 9.50 -29.64
CA GLY A 465 -8.33 9.90 -30.83
C GLY A 465 -8.84 11.22 -31.44
N ALA A 466 -10.15 11.39 -31.56
CA ALA A 466 -10.76 12.64 -32.02
C ALA A 466 -10.48 13.82 -31.08
N ALA A 467 -10.53 13.60 -29.76
CA ALA A 467 -10.19 14.63 -28.78
C ALA A 467 -8.72 15.06 -28.87
N PHE A 468 -7.79 14.10 -29.02
CA PHE A 468 -6.37 14.39 -29.24
C PHE A 468 -6.14 15.16 -30.55
N TYR A 469 -6.81 14.76 -31.63
CA TYR A 469 -6.74 15.48 -32.91
C TYR A 469 -7.26 16.90 -32.78
N GLY A 470 -8.39 17.11 -32.08
CA GLY A 470 -8.93 18.44 -31.83
C GLY A 470 -7.99 19.32 -31.01
N ALA A 471 -7.37 18.77 -29.97
CA ALA A 471 -6.35 19.48 -29.18
C ALA A 471 -5.13 19.84 -30.02
N TRP A 472 -4.58 18.89 -30.78
CA TRP A 472 -3.46 19.11 -31.70
C TRP A 472 -3.77 20.18 -32.75
N TRP A 473 -4.96 20.11 -33.36
CA TRP A 473 -5.42 21.11 -34.31
C TRP A 473 -5.51 22.50 -33.67
N GLY A 474 -6.05 22.59 -32.44
CA GLY A 474 -6.09 23.84 -31.68
C GLY A 474 -4.71 24.42 -31.36
N PHE A 475 -3.74 23.59 -30.98
CA PHE A 475 -2.36 24.03 -30.75
C PHE A 475 -1.67 24.51 -32.04
N THR A 476 -1.94 23.87 -33.18
CA THR A 476 -1.31 24.21 -34.46
C THR A 476 -1.92 25.44 -35.15
N HIS A 477 -3.06 25.95 -34.68
CA HIS A 477 -3.79 27.07 -35.26
C HIS A 477 -4.00 28.21 -34.25
N ASP A 478 -3.03 28.44 -33.35
CA ASP A 478 -3.02 29.56 -32.39
C ASP A 478 -4.23 29.61 -31.42
N HIS A 479 -4.88 28.48 -31.17
CA HIS A 479 -5.98 28.35 -30.19
C HIS A 479 -5.52 27.73 -28.87
N GLU A 480 -4.23 27.82 -28.55
CA GLU A 480 -3.61 27.19 -27.37
C GLU A 480 -4.34 27.55 -26.06
N GLY A 481 -4.73 28.82 -25.90
CA GLY A 481 -5.44 29.30 -24.71
C GLY A 481 -6.80 28.62 -24.50
N LEU A 482 -7.54 28.33 -25.57
CA LEU A 482 -8.83 27.63 -25.50
C LEU A 482 -8.65 26.14 -25.19
N VAL A 483 -7.63 25.51 -25.77
CA VAL A 483 -7.29 24.12 -25.49
C VAL A 483 -6.87 23.96 -24.02
N ILE A 484 -6.01 24.84 -23.53
CA ILE A 484 -5.57 24.85 -22.12
C ILE A 484 -6.76 25.11 -21.18
N ALA A 485 -7.60 26.11 -21.49
CA ALA A 485 -8.81 26.38 -20.69
C ALA A 485 -9.77 25.18 -20.67
N GLY A 486 -9.94 24.48 -21.80
CA GLY A 486 -10.74 23.26 -21.88
C GLY A 486 -10.19 22.11 -21.04
N ILE A 487 -8.86 21.89 -21.09
CA ILE A 487 -8.19 20.88 -20.26
C ILE A 487 -8.33 21.21 -18.77
N LEU A 488 -8.12 22.47 -18.38
CA LEU A 488 -8.25 22.92 -17.00
C LEU A 488 -9.68 22.82 -16.50
N LEU A 489 -10.68 23.20 -17.31
CA LEU A 489 -12.09 23.04 -16.98
C LEU A 489 -12.45 21.58 -16.81
N LEU A 490 -12.00 20.71 -17.72
CA LEU A 490 -12.20 19.27 -17.63
C LEU A 490 -11.56 18.72 -16.35
N TYR A 491 -10.31 19.08 -16.06
CA TYR A 491 -9.63 18.69 -14.82
C TYR A 491 -10.41 19.13 -13.59
N PHE A 492 -10.86 20.38 -13.54
CA PHE A 492 -11.60 20.92 -12.39
C PHE A 492 -12.94 20.20 -12.22
N VAL A 493 -13.73 20.06 -13.29
CA VAL A 493 -15.01 19.32 -13.27
C VAL A 493 -14.79 17.88 -12.77
N LEU A 494 -13.77 17.19 -13.29
CA LEU A 494 -13.47 15.80 -12.92
C LEU A 494 -12.89 15.62 -11.51
N ASN A 495 -12.26 16.66 -10.96
CA ASN A 495 -11.73 16.64 -9.59
C ASN A 495 -12.79 17.06 -8.56
N THR A 496 -13.82 17.80 -8.98
CA THR A 496 -14.87 18.32 -8.09
C THR A 496 -16.08 17.39 -8.03
N ILE A 497 -16.44 16.73 -9.14
CA ILE A 497 -17.41 15.62 -9.20
C ILE A 497 -16.72 14.36 -8.67
#